data_AF-A0A2P2Q6R7-F1
#
_entry.id   AF-A0A2P2Q6R7-F1
#
_cell.length_a   1.000
_cell.length_b   1.000
_cell.length_c   1.000
_cell.angle_alpha   90.00
_cell.angle_beta   90.00
_cell.angle_gamma   90.00
#
_symmetry.space_group_name_H-M   'P 1'
#
loop_
_entity.id
_entity.type
_entity.pdbx_description
1 polymer ?
#
loop_
_entity_poly.entity_id
_entity_poly.type
_entity_poly.pdbx_seq_one_letter_code
_entity_poly.pdbx_strand_id
1 'polypeptide(L)'
;MEKVEFTQPYAESGLSMIVPAKFEESAWGFVKPFTWELWLITGAILIYTVFIVWLLEHQMNPEFQGPRKHQICTALWFTFSSLFFAHREKIHSSLTRVVVVVWLFVALILSSSYTASLTSMLTVKQLQPNPAEINWLLRNNLTVGCDGDSFVRNYLQNVLTFNPEKIQNVSSEYKYDGEFKSNSISASFLELPYQKVFINHYCNKYIATTPIYRFGGLGFVFQKGSPIAIDFSIAILQLSENGEREKLEKKWFASSPECSSTAADSKIESLSLQSFRGLFVISGVTSTICFLVFLVHLLKKDENDQVEDRGNANLSLRGVWNKTAELASYLYHGQIVIRGRTPTSSPSPDKDEWLSPRGMQVLPIPQ
;
A
#
# COMPACT_ATOMS: atom_id res chain seq x y z
N MET A 1 -42.85 -18.06 27.39
CA MET A 1 -42.89 -19.09 26.33
C MET A 1 -43.83 -20.26 26.65
N GLU A 2 -44.21 -20.52 27.91
CA GLU A 2 -45.00 -21.72 28.28
C GLU A 2 -46.46 -21.79 27.77
N LYS A 3 -46.97 -20.74 27.11
CA LYS A 3 -48.37 -20.61 26.67
C LYS A 3 -48.59 -20.88 25.17
N VAL A 4 -47.52 -21.02 24.40
CA VAL A 4 -47.56 -21.17 22.95
C VAL A 4 -46.61 -22.29 22.51
N GLU A 5 -46.81 -22.77 21.29
CA GLU A 5 -45.96 -23.77 20.66
C GLU A 5 -45.35 -23.18 19.39
N PHE A 6 -44.03 -23.29 19.27
CA PHE A 6 -43.29 -22.81 18.12
C PHE A 6 -43.05 -23.95 17.15
N THR A 7 -43.06 -23.64 15.86
CA THR A 7 -42.61 -24.60 14.83
C THR A 7 -41.10 -24.79 14.86
N GLN A 8 -40.62 -25.76 14.09
CA GLN A 8 -39.24 -25.74 13.61
C GLN A 8 -38.92 -24.38 12.94
N PRO A 9 -37.71 -23.84 13.10
CA PRO A 9 -37.36 -22.53 12.57
C PRO A 9 -37.30 -22.55 11.04
N TYR A 10 -37.96 -21.59 10.39
CA TYR A 10 -37.92 -21.44 8.93
C TYR A 10 -36.75 -20.56 8.47
N ALA A 11 -36.19 -19.75 9.36
CA ALA A 11 -35.03 -18.89 9.09
C ALA A 11 -34.09 -18.87 10.30
N GLU A 12 -32.80 -18.68 10.03
CA GLU A 12 -31.82 -18.50 11.10
C GLU A 12 -32.02 -17.15 11.80
N SER A 13 -31.90 -17.16 13.12
CA SER A 13 -31.87 -15.95 13.95
C SER A 13 -30.51 -15.87 14.61
N GLY A 14 -29.98 -14.66 14.63
CA GLY A 14 -28.73 -14.34 15.27
C GLY A 14 -28.50 -12.85 15.26
N LEU A 15 -27.68 -12.39 16.19
CA LEU A 15 -27.29 -10.99 16.28
C LEU A 15 -25.98 -10.77 15.53
N SER A 16 -26.01 -9.85 14.57
CA SER A 16 -24.84 -9.43 13.81
C SER A 16 -24.54 -7.95 14.08
N MET A 17 -23.25 -7.61 14.09
CA MET A 17 -22.76 -6.25 14.22
C MET A 17 -22.43 -5.72 12.82
N ILE A 18 -22.86 -4.50 12.54
CA ILE A 18 -22.59 -3.76 11.32
C ILE A 18 -21.73 -2.57 11.67
N VAL A 19 -20.64 -2.40 10.94
CA VAL A 19 -19.71 -1.27 11.10
C VAL A 19 -19.46 -0.61 9.74
N PRO A 20 -19.16 0.70 9.72
CA PRO A 20 -18.65 1.35 8.51
C PRO A 20 -17.41 0.61 8.01
N ALA A 21 -17.36 0.36 6.70
CA ALA A 21 -16.17 -0.15 6.05
C ALA A 21 -15.07 0.91 6.19
N LYS A 22 -14.24 0.81 7.23
CA LYS A 22 -13.13 1.73 7.47
C LYS A 22 -12.04 1.46 6.44
N PHE A 23 -12.19 2.08 5.28
CA PHE A 23 -11.07 2.35 4.38
C PHE A 23 -10.24 3.48 4.99
N GLU A 24 -9.49 3.19 6.05
CA GLU A 24 -8.45 4.11 6.52
C GLU A 24 -7.31 4.13 5.50
N GLU A 25 -7.54 4.88 4.43
CA GLU A 25 -6.56 5.28 3.44
C GLU A 25 -5.73 6.42 4.06
N SER A 26 -4.72 6.03 4.84
CA SER A 26 -3.73 6.96 5.33
C SER A 26 -2.79 7.33 4.18
N ALA A 27 -2.48 8.64 4.07
CA ALA A 27 -1.48 9.17 3.12
C ALA A 27 -0.10 8.52 3.26
N TRP A 28 0.16 7.90 4.41
CA TRP A 28 1.39 7.22 4.80
C TRP A 28 1.21 5.70 4.88
N GLY A 29 0.27 5.14 4.11
CA GLY A 29 -0.04 3.71 4.08
C GLY A 29 1.20 2.83 3.81
N PHE A 30 2.16 3.33 3.02
CA PHE A 30 3.42 2.64 2.73
C PHE A 30 4.36 2.44 3.94
N VAL A 31 4.19 3.17 5.04
CA VAL A 31 5.01 3.00 6.26
C VAL A 31 4.45 1.88 7.15
N LYS A 32 3.14 1.60 7.06
CA LYS A 32 2.42 0.68 7.94
C LYS A 32 2.90 -0.79 7.97
N PRO A 33 3.48 -1.38 6.89
CA PRO A 33 3.89 -2.78 6.93
C PRO A 33 4.95 -3.09 8.00
N PHE A 34 5.75 -2.11 8.40
CA PHE A 34 6.77 -2.23 9.43
C PHE A 34 6.52 -1.28 10.60
N THR A 35 6.81 -1.75 11.81
CA THR A 35 6.75 -0.91 13.01
C THR A 35 7.88 0.12 12.98
N TRP A 36 7.67 1.24 13.67
CA TRP A 36 8.70 2.27 13.81
C TRP A 36 10.01 1.72 14.41
N GLU A 37 9.91 0.78 15.35
CA GLU A 37 11.07 0.08 15.93
C GLU A 37 11.89 -0.66 14.88
N LEU A 38 11.22 -1.39 13.96
CA LEU A 38 11.90 -2.11 12.88
C LEU A 38 12.55 -1.16 11.87
N TRP A 39 11.89 -0.04 11.57
CA TRP A 39 12.48 1.03 10.74
C TRP A 39 13.76 1.60 11.35
N LEU A 40 13.76 1.87 12.67
CA LEU A 40 14.94 2.38 13.37
C LEU A 40 16.09 1.37 13.37
N ILE A 41 15.83 0.09 13.67
CA ILE A 41 16.85 -0.96 13.66
C ILE A 41 17.43 -1.14 12.25
N THR A 42 16.57 -1.15 11.23
CA THR A 42 17.01 -1.24 9.82
C THR A 42 17.90 -0.07 9.44
N GLY A 43 17.53 1.15 9.82
CA GLY A 43 18.34 2.35 9.61
C GLY A 43 19.68 2.28 10.35
N ALA A 44 19.71 1.80 11.58
CA ALA A 44 20.95 1.64 12.35
C ALA A 44 21.91 0.61 11.72
N ILE A 45 21.38 -0.54 11.27
CA ILE A 45 22.18 -1.56 10.58
C ILE A 45 22.70 -1.00 9.26
N LEU A 46 21.90 -0.23 8.52
CA LEU A 46 22.35 0.42 7.28
C LEU A 46 23.51 1.39 7.53
N ILE A 47 23.41 2.25 8.55
CA ILE A 47 24.49 3.18 8.90
C ILE A 47 25.76 2.41 9.31
N TYR A 48 25.59 1.32 10.06
CA TYR A 48 26.71 0.44 10.43
C TYR A 48 27.36 -0.20 9.20
N THR A 49 26.59 -0.73 8.24
CA THR A 49 27.14 -1.33 7.02
C THR A 49 27.83 -0.30 6.14
N VAL A 50 27.29 0.91 6.00
CA VAL A 50 27.96 2.05 5.36
C VAL A 50 29.32 2.29 5.98
N PHE A 51 29.39 2.34 7.32
CA PHE A 51 30.63 2.59 8.04
C PHE A 51 31.65 1.47 7.82
N ILE A 52 31.24 0.20 7.86
CA ILE A 52 32.13 -0.94 7.64
C ILE A 52 32.64 -0.98 6.19
N VAL A 53 31.76 -0.76 5.20
CA VAL A 53 32.16 -0.72 3.78
C VAL A 53 33.12 0.44 3.54
N TRP A 54 32.85 1.62 4.10
CA TRP A 54 33.78 2.75 4.04
C TRP A 54 35.13 2.40 4.68
N LEU A 55 35.14 1.80 5.87
CA LEU A 55 36.37 1.42 6.56
C LEU A 55 37.21 0.41 5.75
N LEU A 56 36.57 -0.54 5.08
CA LEU A 56 37.27 -1.59 4.32
C LEU A 56 37.72 -1.14 2.93
N GLU A 57 36.97 -0.27 2.25
CA GLU A 57 37.27 0.13 0.87
C GLU A 57 38.06 1.45 0.77
N HIS A 58 38.01 2.35 1.77
CA HIS A 58 38.64 3.68 1.65
C HIS A 58 40.17 3.64 1.44
N GLN A 59 40.85 2.56 1.85
CA GLN A 59 42.30 2.42 1.67
C GLN A 59 42.68 1.76 0.34
N MET A 60 41.81 0.89 -0.18
CA MET A 60 42.17 -0.04 -1.27
C MET A 60 41.57 0.36 -2.63
N ASN A 61 40.48 1.12 -2.64
CA ASN A 61 39.70 1.38 -3.84
C ASN A 61 39.87 2.83 -4.33
N PRO A 62 40.39 3.07 -5.55
CA PRO A 62 40.55 4.42 -6.10
C PRO A 62 39.23 5.17 -6.28
N GLU A 63 38.11 4.46 -6.48
CA GLU A 63 36.75 5.06 -6.58
C GLU A 63 36.27 5.64 -5.23
N PHE A 64 36.87 5.21 -4.11
CA PHE A 64 36.57 5.70 -2.76
C PHE A 64 37.61 6.71 -2.26
N GLN A 65 38.47 7.23 -3.15
CA GLN A 65 39.48 8.24 -2.81
C GLN A 65 38.95 9.67 -3.05
N GLY A 66 39.18 10.58 -2.09
CA GLY A 66 38.75 11.97 -2.20
C GLY A 66 38.58 12.66 -0.83
N PRO A 67 38.02 13.89 -0.80
CA PRO A 67 37.68 14.57 0.45
C PRO A 67 36.73 13.70 1.30
N ARG A 68 36.88 13.68 2.64
CA ARG A 68 36.09 12.82 3.55
C ARG A 68 34.57 12.83 3.29
N LYS A 69 34.03 13.98 2.88
CA LYS A 69 32.60 14.13 2.53
C LYS A 69 32.21 13.34 1.27
N HIS A 70 33.08 13.29 0.27
CA HIS A 70 32.87 12.54 -0.97
C HIS A 70 32.90 11.03 -0.68
N GLN A 71 33.89 10.56 0.08
CA GLN A 71 34.02 9.13 0.41
C GLN A 71 32.80 8.56 1.15
N ILE A 72 32.27 9.31 2.13
CA ILE A 72 31.07 8.91 2.88
C ILE A 72 29.85 8.97 1.96
N CYS A 73 29.75 9.95 1.06
CA CYS A 73 28.66 10.05 0.10
C CYS A 73 28.67 8.88 -0.90
N THR A 74 29.84 8.47 -1.39
CA THR A 74 30.01 7.32 -2.28
C THR A 74 29.65 6.02 -1.56
N ALA A 75 30.11 5.83 -0.31
CA ALA A 75 29.74 4.65 0.48
C ALA A 75 28.24 4.59 0.81
N LEU A 76 27.62 5.72 1.14
CA LEU A 76 26.17 5.82 1.34
C LEU A 76 25.41 5.50 0.06
N TRP A 77 25.84 6.03 -1.08
CA TRP A 77 25.23 5.76 -2.38
C TRP A 77 25.37 4.29 -2.78
N PHE A 78 26.55 3.70 -2.59
CA PHE A 78 26.83 2.29 -2.88
C PHE A 78 25.94 1.35 -2.06
N THR A 79 25.92 1.53 -0.74
CA THR A 79 25.11 0.70 0.18
C THR A 79 23.61 0.89 -0.04
N PHE A 80 23.15 2.11 -0.31
CA PHE A 80 21.75 2.35 -0.67
C PHE A 80 21.39 1.69 -2.02
N SER A 81 22.25 1.81 -3.03
CA SER A 81 22.03 1.19 -4.34
C SER A 81 22.03 -0.34 -4.28
N SER A 82 22.77 -0.92 -3.32
CA SER A 82 22.78 -2.36 -3.07
C SER A 82 21.40 -2.90 -2.62
N LEU A 83 20.58 -2.11 -1.93
CA LEU A 83 19.22 -2.51 -1.51
C LEU A 83 18.32 -2.82 -2.70
N PHE A 84 18.53 -2.14 -3.84
CA PHE A 84 17.76 -2.31 -5.06
C PHE A 84 18.47 -3.18 -6.11
N PHE A 85 19.51 -3.91 -5.70
CA PHE A 85 20.37 -4.72 -6.58
C PHE A 85 21.04 -3.92 -7.72
N ALA A 86 21.12 -2.59 -7.60
CA ALA A 86 21.77 -1.71 -8.57
C ALA A 86 23.26 -1.57 -8.26
N HIS A 87 24.07 -2.60 -8.57
CA HIS A 87 25.53 -2.53 -8.40
C HIS A 87 26.20 -1.86 -9.60
N ARG A 88 26.85 -0.70 -9.36
CA ARG A 88 27.67 -0.01 -10.36
C ARG A 88 29.17 -0.03 -10.07
N GLU A 89 29.57 -0.25 -8.83
CA GLU A 89 30.96 -0.12 -8.39
C GLU A 89 31.63 -1.49 -8.19
N LYS A 90 32.91 -1.60 -8.58
CA LYS A 90 33.70 -2.82 -8.40
C LYS A 90 34.26 -2.85 -6.98
N ILE A 91 33.95 -3.91 -6.24
CA ILE A 91 34.46 -4.15 -4.87
C ILE A 91 35.84 -4.80 -4.96
N HIS A 92 36.86 -4.22 -4.33
CA HIS A 92 38.23 -4.71 -4.39
C HIS A 92 38.59 -5.67 -3.24
N SER A 93 38.06 -5.45 -2.02
CA SER A 93 38.40 -6.29 -0.87
C SER A 93 37.52 -7.54 -0.77
N SER A 94 38.15 -8.70 -0.56
CA SER A 94 37.46 -9.96 -0.29
C SER A 94 36.61 -9.92 0.99
N LEU A 95 37.03 -9.14 2.00
CA LEU A 95 36.27 -8.97 3.25
C LEU A 95 35.01 -8.13 3.03
N THR A 96 35.11 -7.04 2.26
CA THR A 96 33.95 -6.22 1.87
C THR A 96 32.92 -7.07 1.13
N ARG A 97 33.36 -7.98 0.26
CA ARG A 97 32.47 -8.89 -0.47
C ARG A 97 31.65 -9.75 0.49
N VAL A 98 32.26 -10.29 1.54
CA VAL A 98 31.53 -11.08 2.57
C VAL A 98 30.51 -10.20 3.28
N VAL A 99 30.90 -9.00 3.72
CA VAL A 99 30.00 -8.06 4.40
C VAL A 99 28.82 -7.68 3.51
N VAL A 100 29.07 -7.39 2.24
CA VAL A 100 28.02 -7.03 1.26
C VAL A 100 27.10 -8.22 0.98
N VAL A 101 27.61 -9.45 0.86
CA VAL A 101 26.77 -10.64 0.68
C VAL A 101 25.82 -10.84 1.87
N VAL A 102 26.33 -10.71 3.10
CA VAL A 102 25.50 -10.81 4.33
C VAL A 102 24.47 -9.68 4.37
N TRP A 103 24.86 -8.44 4.04
CA TRP A 103 23.93 -7.32 3.96
C TRP A 103 22.83 -7.52 2.91
N LEU A 104 23.18 -8.00 1.71
CA LEU A 104 22.22 -8.31 0.65
C LEU A 104 21.24 -9.39 1.07
N PHE A 105 21.68 -10.39 1.84
CA PHE A 105 20.79 -11.39 2.41
C PHE A 105 19.78 -10.76 3.38
N VAL A 106 20.23 -9.89 4.28
CA VAL A 106 19.35 -9.12 5.19
C VAL A 106 18.37 -8.25 4.41
N ALA A 107 18.84 -7.51 3.41
CA ALA A 107 18.02 -6.65 2.55
C ALA A 107 16.95 -7.45 1.77
N LEU A 108 17.30 -8.65 1.29
CA LEU A 108 16.38 -9.54 0.61
C LEU A 108 15.26 -10.00 1.55
N ILE A 109 15.59 -10.42 2.78
CA ILE A 109 14.58 -10.82 3.77
C ILE A 109 13.70 -9.64 4.16
N LEU A 110 14.26 -8.44 4.38
CA LEU A 110 13.47 -7.25 4.66
C LEU A 110 12.53 -6.90 3.50
N SER A 111 12.99 -6.98 2.26
CA SER A 111 12.17 -6.68 1.08
C SER A 111 11.04 -7.70 0.88
N SER A 112 11.34 -8.99 1.09
CA SER A 112 10.36 -10.05 0.99
C SER A 112 9.32 -9.99 2.11
N SER A 113 9.75 -9.74 3.36
CA SER A 113 8.86 -9.52 4.50
C SER A 113 8.00 -8.26 4.33
N TYR A 114 8.56 -7.15 3.84
CA TYR A 114 7.78 -5.94 3.56
C TYR A 114 6.66 -6.24 2.55
N THR A 115 7.00 -6.94 1.46
CA THR A 115 6.04 -7.31 0.41
C THR A 115 4.98 -8.28 0.94
N ALA A 116 5.38 -9.26 1.76
CA ALA A 116 4.47 -10.23 2.38
C ALA A 116 3.52 -9.56 3.39
N SER A 117 4.03 -8.68 4.24
CA SER A 117 3.23 -7.93 5.21
C SER A 117 2.28 -6.96 4.51
N LEU A 118 2.74 -6.23 3.48
CA LEU A 118 1.87 -5.37 2.68
C LEU A 118 0.74 -6.17 2.01
N THR A 119 1.09 -7.31 1.39
CA THR A 119 0.11 -8.22 0.78
C THR A 119 -0.89 -8.74 1.81
N SER A 120 -0.41 -9.23 2.96
CA SER A 120 -1.26 -9.73 4.04
C SER A 120 -2.20 -8.65 4.57
N MET A 121 -1.74 -7.41 4.73
CA MET A 121 -2.59 -6.29 5.16
C MET A 121 -3.69 -5.98 4.13
N LEU A 122 -3.37 -6.06 2.83
CA LEU A 122 -4.36 -5.89 1.77
C LEU A 122 -5.38 -7.04 1.77
N THR A 123 -4.97 -8.26 2.11
CA THR A 123 -5.87 -9.42 2.22
C THR A 123 -6.71 -9.41 3.50
N VAL A 124 -6.15 -9.03 4.65
CA VAL A 124 -6.85 -9.05 5.96
C VAL A 124 -7.94 -7.99 6.02
N LYS A 125 -7.77 -6.83 5.37
CA LYS A 125 -8.84 -5.83 5.25
C LYS A 125 -10.08 -6.36 4.52
N GLN A 126 -9.97 -7.46 3.78
CA GLN A 126 -11.08 -8.11 3.09
C GLN A 126 -11.78 -9.19 3.93
N LEU A 127 -11.26 -9.51 5.12
CA LEU A 127 -11.79 -10.56 5.98
C LEU A 127 -12.44 -9.95 7.23
N GLN A 128 -13.76 -10.11 7.28
CA GLN A 128 -14.74 -9.93 8.35
C GLN A 128 -14.34 -9.18 9.65
N PRO A 129 -15.24 -8.34 10.21
CA PRO A 129 -14.98 -7.64 11.46
C PRO A 129 -14.76 -8.62 12.62
N ASN A 130 -13.71 -8.35 13.39
CA ASN A 130 -13.13 -9.24 14.39
C ASN A 130 -13.95 -9.19 15.70
N PRO A 131 -14.22 -10.31 16.40
CA PRO A 131 -14.82 -10.28 17.75
C PRO A 131 -14.08 -9.41 18.78
N ALA A 132 -12.81 -9.07 18.54
CA ALA A 132 -12.08 -8.04 19.31
C ALA A 132 -12.72 -6.64 19.24
N GLU A 133 -13.54 -6.36 18.23
CA GLU A 133 -14.15 -5.06 17.96
C GLU A 133 -15.31 -4.75 18.91
N ILE A 134 -16.09 -5.73 19.37
CA ILE A 134 -17.12 -5.51 20.42
C ILE A 134 -16.45 -5.05 21.72
N ASN A 135 -15.38 -5.72 22.13
CA ASN A 135 -14.60 -5.32 23.31
C ASN A 135 -13.97 -3.93 23.16
N TRP A 136 -13.66 -3.52 21.92
CA TRP A 136 -13.20 -2.17 21.62
C TRP A 136 -14.34 -1.14 21.75
N LEU A 137 -15.55 -1.43 21.28
CA LEU A 137 -16.73 -0.58 21.47
C LEU A 137 -17.02 -0.35 22.96
N LEU A 138 -16.97 -1.41 23.77
CA LEU A 138 -17.18 -1.35 25.22
C LEU A 138 -16.09 -0.53 25.92
N ARG A 139 -14.81 -0.80 25.64
CA ARG A 139 -13.69 -0.08 26.28
C ARG A 139 -13.67 1.41 25.98
N ASN A 140 -14.09 1.81 24.77
CA ASN A 140 -14.14 3.21 24.36
C ASN A 140 -15.50 3.87 24.63
N ASN A 141 -16.44 3.15 25.25
CA ASN A 141 -17.79 3.63 25.60
C ASN A 141 -18.52 4.29 24.40
N LEU A 142 -18.44 3.64 23.24
CA LEU A 142 -18.99 4.14 21.98
C LEU A 142 -20.50 3.89 21.88
N THR A 143 -21.18 4.80 21.18
CA THR A 143 -22.62 4.71 20.95
C THR A 143 -22.90 3.66 19.87
N VAL A 144 -23.88 2.78 20.14
CA VAL A 144 -24.30 1.70 19.23
C VAL A 144 -25.78 1.83 18.90
N GLY A 145 -26.14 1.51 17.66
CA GLY A 145 -27.51 1.50 17.17
C GLY A 145 -28.16 0.13 17.28
N CYS A 146 -29.47 0.09 17.53
CA CYS A 146 -30.33 -1.07 17.32
C CYS A 146 -31.71 -0.63 16.84
N ASP A 147 -32.51 -1.55 16.32
CA ASP A 147 -33.86 -1.29 15.79
C ASP A 147 -34.86 -0.85 16.87
N GLY A 148 -34.46 -0.94 18.13
CA GLY A 148 -35.28 -0.62 19.28
C GLY A 148 -36.20 -1.76 19.67
N ASP A 149 -36.07 -2.94 19.05
CA ASP A 149 -36.72 -4.13 19.51
C ASP A 149 -36.27 -4.44 20.94
N SER A 150 -37.24 -4.80 21.76
CA SER A 150 -37.04 -5.09 23.17
C SER A 150 -36.05 -6.24 23.36
N PHE A 151 -36.04 -7.24 22.47
CA PHE A 151 -35.11 -8.36 22.58
C PHE A 151 -33.67 -7.92 22.33
N VAL A 152 -33.39 -7.26 21.19
CA VAL A 152 -32.03 -6.79 20.85
C VAL A 152 -31.53 -5.81 21.90
N ARG A 153 -32.33 -4.81 22.27
CA ARG A 153 -31.94 -3.81 23.28
C ARG A 153 -31.66 -4.43 24.65
N ASN A 154 -32.53 -5.34 25.11
CA ASN A 154 -32.31 -6.05 26.38
C ASN A 154 -31.08 -6.95 26.32
N TYR A 155 -30.80 -7.59 25.18
CA TYR A 155 -29.62 -8.42 25.02
C TYR A 155 -28.33 -7.59 25.08
N LEU A 156 -28.29 -6.45 24.37
CA LEU A 156 -27.17 -5.51 24.41
C LEU A 156 -26.90 -5.01 25.83
N GLN A 157 -27.95 -4.66 26.58
CA GLN A 157 -27.83 -4.15 27.94
C GLN A 157 -27.46 -5.23 28.96
N ASN A 158 -28.20 -6.34 28.98
CA ASN A 158 -28.12 -7.32 30.08
C ASN A 158 -27.08 -8.41 29.84
N VAL A 159 -26.80 -8.75 28.58
CA VAL A 159 -25.86 -9.83 28.22
C VAL A 159 -24.53 -9.25 27.74
N LEU A 160 -24.57 -8.28 26.82
CA LEU A 160 -23.36 -7.63 26.31
C LEU A 160 -22.89 -6.46 27.17
N THR A 161 -23.63 -6.12 28.24
CA THR A 161 -23.27 -5.11 29.25
C THR A 161 -23.00 -3.71 28.67
N PHE A 162 -23.67 -3.35 27.58
CA PHE A 162 -23.62 -1.98 27.06
C PHE A 162 -24.35 -1.01 28.00
N ASN A 163 -23.79 0.19 28.13
CA ASN A 163 -24.44 1.27 28.88
C ASN A 163 -25.76 1.67 28.21
N PRO A 164 -26.90 1.71 28.93
CA PRO A 164 -28.22 1.98 28.36
C PRO A 164 -28.30 3.33 27.60
N GLU A 165 -27.57 4.33 28.07
CA GLU A 165 -27.48 5.66 27.45
C GLU A 165 -26.70 5.66 26.12
N LYS A 166 -25.87 4.64 25.90
CA LYS A 166 -25.08 4.44 24.67
C LYS A 166 -25.77 3.53 23.66
N ILE A 167 -26.95 3.01 24.00
CA ILE A 167 -27.78 2.22 23.08
C ILE A 167 -28.83 3.14 22.47
N GLN A 168 -28.62 3.54 21.22
CA GLN A 168 -29.52 4.38 20.47
C GLN A 168 -30.53 3.54 19.68
N ASN A 169 -31.81 3.87 19.81
CA ASN A 169 -32.85 3.24 19.01
C ASN A 169 -32.96 3.94 17.66
N VAL A 170 -32.78 3.18 16.59
CA VAL A 170 -32.92 3.62 15.20
C VAL A 170 -34.22 3.02 14.67
N SER A 171 -35.26 3.86 14.63
CA SER A 171 -36.65 3.40 14.39
C SER A 171 -36.94 2.85 12.99
N SER A 172 -35.99 2.94 12.05
CA SER A 172 -36.19 2.53 10.66
C SER A 172 -34.89 2.03 10.05
N GLU A 173 -34.98 0.91 9.33
CA GLU A 173 -33.88 0.29 8.59
C GLU A 173 -33.20 1.26 7.60
N TYR A 174 -33.93 2.25 7.09
CA TYR A 174 -33.40 3.24 6.15
C TYR A 174 -32.63 4.38 6.81
N LYS A 175 -32.75 4.57 8.14
CA LYS A 175 -32.08 5.66 8.86
C LYS A 175 -30.65 5.33 9.26
N TYR A 176 -30.29 4.06 9.31
CA TYR A 176 -28.95 3.63 9.74
C TYR A 176 -27.82 4.30 8.95
N ASP A 177 -27.93 4.45 7.64
CA ASP A 177 -26.90 5.13 6.83
C ASP A 177 -26.71 6.60 7.26
N GLY A 178 -27.79 7.29 7.63
CA GLY A 178 -27.73 8.66 8.15
C GLY A 178 -27.12 8.75 9.55
N GLU A 179 -27.44 7.80 10.43
CA GLU A 179 -26.88 7.74 11.80
C GLU A 179 -25.37 7.43 11.78
N PHE A 180 -24.93 6.54 10.88
CA PHE A 180 -23.50 6.29 10.67
C PHE A 180 -22.78 7.53 10.12
N LYS A 181 -23.34 8.20 9.10
CA LYS A 181 -22.72 9.40 8.49
C LYS A 181 -22.63 10.59 9.45
N SER A 182 -23.60 10.74 10.34
CA SER A 182 -23.60 11.80 11.35
C SER A 182 -22.69 11.49 12.54
N ASN A 183 -22.00 10.35 12.56
CA ASN A 183 -21.23 9.83 13.70
C ASN A 183 -22.08 9.71 14.98
N SER A 184 -23.39 9.56 14.84
CA SER A 184 -24.35 9.34 15.93
C SER A 184 -24.16 7.94 16.53
N ILE A 185 -23.92 6.95 15.66
CA ILE A 185 -23.57 5.57 16.02
C ILE A 185 -22.21 5.17 15.43
N SER A 186 -21.45 4.37 16.16
CA SER A 186 -20.18 3.78 15.69
C SER A 186 -20.36 2.36 15.13
N ALA A 187 -21.36 1.65 15.62
CA ALA A 187 -21.73 0.31 15.19
C ALA A 187 -23.25 0.14 15.32
N SER A 188 -23.83 -0.81 14.59
CA SER A 188 -25.23 -1.19 14.73
C SER A 188 -25.36 -2.68 14.97
N PHE A 189 -26.29 -3.10 15.80
CA PHE A 189 -26.62 -4.50 16.02
C PHE A 189 -28.00 -4.80 15.45
N LEU A 190 -28.04 -5.72 14.49
CA LEU A 190 -29.27 -6.13 13.79
C LEU A 190 -29.41 -7.65 13.81
N GLU A 191 -30.64 -8.13 13.85
CA GLU A 191 -30.89 -9.56 13.59
C GLU A 191 -30.57 -9.92 12.13
N LEU A 192 -30.19 -11.17 11.92
CA LEU A 192 -29.68 -11.66 10.64
C LEU A 192 -30.49 -11.30 9.40
N PRO A 193 -31.83 -11.47 9.36
CA PRO A 193 -32.60 -11.12 8.16
C PRO A 193 -32.48 -9.63 7.80
N TYR A 194 -32.60 -8.74 8.78
CA TYR A 194 -32.48 -7.29 8.58
C TYR A 194 -31.05 -6.91 8.18
N GLN A 195 -30.05 -7.55 8.80
CA GLN A 195 -28.65 -7.38 8.44
C GLN A 195 -28.39 -7.77 6.98
N LYS A 196 -28.95 -8.89 6.50
CA LYS A 196 -28.81 -9.32 5.10
C LYS A 196 -29.39 -8.29 4.13
N VAL A 197 -30.58 -7.78 4.41
CA VAL A 197 -31.21 -6.71 3.62
C VAL A 197 -30.32 -5.47 3.59
N PHE A 198 -29.84 -5.03 4.76
CA PHE A 198 -28.99 -3.84 4.87
C PHE A 198 -27.70 -3.97 4.08
N ILE A 199 -26.97 -5.07 4.23
CA ILE A 199 -25.70 -5.29 3.52
C ILE A 199 -25.92 -5.46 2.02
N ASN A 200 -27.00 -6.10 1.58
CA ASN A 200 -27.30 -6.22 0.16
C ASN A 200 -27.59 -4.87 -0.52
N HIS A 201 -28.03 -3.88 0.25
CA HIS A 201 -28.26 -2.52 -0.23
C HIS A 201 -27.04 -1.60 -0.08
N TYR A 202 -26.19 -1.81 0.94
CA TYR A 202 -25.08 -0.93 1.27
C TYR A 202 -23.70 -1.62 1.37
N CYS A 203 -23.48 -2.73 0.65
CA CYS A 203 -22.27 -3.55 0.73
C CYS A 203 -20.95 -2.80 0.54
N ASN A 204 -20.94 -1.70 -0.22
CA ASN A 204 -19.74 -0.91 -0.51
C ASN A 204 -19.36 0.04 0.64
N LYS A 205 -20.26 0.27 1.61
CA LYS A 205 -20.10 1.27 2.68
C LYS A 205 -19.98 0.65 4.06
N TYR A 206 -20.54 -0.54 4.25
CA TYR A 206 -20.62 -1.19 5.55
C TYR A 206 -20.26 -2.66 5.43
N ILE A 207 -19.72 -3.19 6.52
CA ILE A 207 -19.36 -4.59 6.65
C ILE A 207 -20.15 -5.15 7.84
N ALA A 208 -20.72 -6.34 7.67
CA ALA A 208 -21.35 -7.08 8.76
C ALA A 208 -20.43 -8.18 9.28
N THR A 209 -20.45 -8.41 10.59
CA THR A 209 -19.85 -9.60 11.19
C THR A 209 -20.69 -10.82 10.85
N THR A 210 -20.04 -11.99 10.75
CA THR A 210 -20.76 -13.25 10.91
C THR A 210 -21.55 -13.20 12.22
N PRO A 211 -22.81 -13.68 12.27
CA PRO A 211 -23.61 -13.67 13.49
C PRO A 211 -22.86 -14.34 14.64
N ILE A 212 -22.51 -13.55 15.65
CA ILE A 212 -21.69 -13.97 16.79
C ILE A 212 -22.56 -14.74 17.79
N TYR A 213 -23.85 -14.40 17.86
CA TYR A 213 -24.82 -14.99 18.76
C TYR A 213 -25.96 -15.59 17.94
N ARG A 214 -26.27 -16.88 18.14
CA ARG A 214 -27.37 -17.58 17.47
C ARG A 214 -28.45 -17.93 18.48
N PHE A 215 -29.71 -17.70 18.12
CA PHE A 215 -30.85 -17.80 19.05
C PHE A 215 -31.84 -18.91 18.71
N GLY A 216 -31.47 -19.86 17.85
CA GLY A 216 -32.31 -21.01 17.52
C GLY A 216 -33.26 -20.81 16.34
N GLY A 217 -33.46 -19.59 15.86
CA GLY A 217 -34.17 -19.31 14.60
C GLY A 217 -35.53 -18.62 14.76
N LEU A 218 -36.07 -18.17 13.64
CA LEU A 218 -37.43 -17.61 13.53
C LEU A 218 -38.40 -18.73 13.20
N GLY A 219 -39.44 -18.89 14.00
CA GLY A 219 -40.48 -19.91 13.84
C GLY A 219 -41.89 -19.30 13.88
N PHE A 220 -42.86 -20.03 13.33
CA PHE A 220 -44.27 -19.66 13.47
C PHE A 220 -44.78 -20.04 14.86
N VAL A 221 -45.81 -19.35 15.32
CA VAL A 221 -46.38 -19.52 16.66
C VAL A 221 -47.80 -20.01 16.56
N PHE A 222 -48.10 -21.08 17.29
CA PHE A 222 -49.43 -21.66 17.42
C PHE A 222 -49.85 -21.75 18.89
N GLN A 223 -51.14 -21.95 19.11
CA GLN A 223 -51.64 -22.28 20.45
C GLN A 223 -51.03 -23.61 20.91
N LYS A 224 -50.70 -23.69 22.20
CA LYS A 224 -50.05 -24.87 22.77
C LYS A 224 -50.92 -26.12 22.59
N GLY A 225 -50.34 -27.20 22.06
CA GLY A 225 -51.02 -28.45 21.76
C GLY A 225 -51.78 -28.44 20.42
N SER A 226 -51.60 -27.42 19.59
CA SER A 226 -52.21 -27.39 18.27
C SER A 226 -51.52 -28.41 17.34
N PRO A 227 -52.26 -29.35 16.72
CA PRO A 227 -51.66 -30.31 15.80
C PRO A 227 -51.04 -29.64 14.57
N ILE A 228 -51.50 -28.43 14.22
CA ILE A 228 -51.00 -27.65 13.08
C ILE A 228 -49.53 -27.27 13.26
N ALA A 229 -49.06 -27.10 14.51
CA ALA A 229 -47.65 -26.77 14.77
C ALA A 229 -46.71 -27.89 14.29
N ILE A 230 -47.13 -29.15 14.40
CA ILE A 230 -46.39 -30.31 13.92
C ILE A 230 -46.42 -30.35 12.38
N ASP A 231 -47.60 -30.18 11.78
CA ASP A 231 -47.75 -30.20 10.32
C ASP A 231 -46.92 -29.10 9.65
N PHE A 232 -46.94 -27.87 10.20
CA PHE A 232 -46.10 -26.77 9.73
C PHE A 232 -44.60 -27.07 9.91
N SER A 233 -44.21 -27.66 11.03
CA SER A 233 -42.82 -28.03 11.27
C SER A 233 -42.32 -29.04 10.24
N ILE A 234 -43.14 -30.04 9.89
CA ILE A 234 -42.82 -31.03 8.84
C ILE A 234 -42.70 -30.33 7.48
N ALA A 235 -43.62 -29.43 7.15
CA ALA A 235 -43.56 -28.67 5.89
C ALA A 235 -42.28 -27.80 5.79
N ILE A 236 -41.87 -27.15 6.89
CA ILE A 236 -40.63 -26.37 6.94
C ILE A 236 -39.40 -27.26 6.73
N LEU A 237 -39.37 -28.45 7.35
CA LEU A 237 -38.29 -29.42 7.16
C LEU A 237 -38.23 -29.90 5.70
N GLN A 238 -39.37 -30.24 5.09
CA GLN A 238 -39.44 -30.61 3.67
C GLN A 238 -38.92 -29.52 2.74
N LEU A 239 -39.27 -28.24 3.00
CA LEU A 239 -38.74 -27.09 2.26
C LEU A 239 -37.22 -26.90 2.44
N SER A 240 -36.68 -27.32 3.58
CA SER A 240 -35.23 -27.29 3.81
C SER A 240 -34.52 -28.47 3.13
N GLU A 241 -35.10 -29.66 3.16
CA GLU A 241 -34.55 -30.88 2.54
C GLU A 241 -34.50 -30.79 1.02
N ASN A 242 -35.52 -30.21 0.38
CA ASN A 242 -35.58 -30.08 -1.08
C ASN A 242 -34.87 -28.82 -1.62
N GLY A 243 -34.27 -28.00 -0.75
CA GLY A 243 -33.54 -26.79 -1.09
C GLY A 243 -34.41 -25.57 -1.48
N GLU A 244 -35.74 -25.65 -1.39
CA GLU A 244 -36.63 -24.51 -1.66
C GLU A 244 -36.40 -23.34 -0.70
N ARG A 245 -36.05 -23.63 0.56
CA ARG A 245 -35.69 -22.60 1.55
C ARG A 245 -34.52 -21.74 1.07
N GLU A 246 -33.46 -22.35 0.55
CA GLU A 246 -32.30 -21.64 0.02
C GLU A 246 -32.65 -20.84 -1.24
N LYS A 247 -33.52 -21.37 -2.12
CA LYS A 247 -34.00 -20.65 -3.30
C LYS A 247 -34.79 -19.40 -2.92
N LEU A 248 -35.70 -19.51 -1.95
CA LEU A 248 -36.44 -18.37 -1.43
C LEU A 248 -35.51 -17.34 -0.80
N GLU A 249 -34.53 -17.79 -0.02
CA GLU A 249 -33.54 -16.91 0.60
C GLU A 249 -32.76 -16.14 -0.46
N LYS A 250 -32.23 -16.82 -1.48
CA LYS A 250 -31.53 -16.17 -2.61
C LYS A 250 -32.42 -15.25 -3.42
N LYS A 251 -33.71 -15.57 -3.57
CA LYS A 251 -34.67 -14.76 -4.33
C LYS A 251 -35.01 -13.45 -3.62
N TRP A 252 -35.26 -13.50 -2.31
CA TRP A 252 -35.72 -12.35 -1.53
C TRP A 252 -34.58 -11.55 -0.91
N PHE A 253 -33.46 -12.20 -0.59
CA PHE A 253 -32.23 -11.56 -0.12
C PHE A 253 -31.13 -11.60 -1.20
N ALA A 254 -31.51 -11.45 -2.47
CA ALA A 254 -30.53 -11.27 -3.54
C ALA A 254 -29.73 -9.99 -3.29
N SER A 255 -28.41 -10.07 -3.47
CA SER A 255 -27.57 -8.88 -3.51
C SER A 255 -28.04 -7.96 -4.63
N SER A 256 -28.04 -6.65 -4.39
CA SER A 256 -28.30 -5.67 -5.45
C SER A 256 -27.32 -5.88 -6.63
N PRO A 257 -27.65 -5.43 -7.86
CA PRO A 257 -26.75 -5.50 -9.02
C PRO A 257 -25.36 -4.92 -8.72
N GLU A 258 -25.31 -3.83 -7.93
CA GLU A 258 -24.08 -3.18 -7.49
C GLU A 258 -23.24 -4.06 -6.57
N CYS A 259 -23.87 -4.84 -5.68
CA CYS A 259 -23.19 -5.75 -4.77
C CYS A 259 -22.84 -7.10 -5.43
N SER A 260 -23.62 -7.54 -6.41
CA SER A 260 -23.38 -8.78 -7.17
C SER A 260 -22.33 -8.60 -8.27
N SER A 261 -22.26 -7.42 -8.90
CA SER A 261 -21.09 -7.06 -9.70
C SER A 261 -19.85 -7.02 -8.82
N THR A 262 -19.92 -6.61 -7.56
CA THR A 262 -18.72 -6.53 -6.68
C THR A 262 -18.22 -7.91 -6.18
N ALA A 263 -19.06 -8.96 -6.24
CA ALA A 263 -18.68 -10.32 -5.84
C ALA A 263 -18.09 -11.15 -7.00
N ALA A 264 -18.57 -10.96 -8.24
CA ALA A 264 -18.03 -11.60 -9.44
C ALA A 264 -16.93 -10.76 -10.12
N ASP A 265 -17.10 -9.44 -10.03
CA ASP A 265 -16.13 -8.39 -10.31
C ASP A 265 -15.69 -7.92 -8.92
N SER A 266 -14.95 -8.75 -8.20
CA SER A 266 -14.03 -8.20 -7.21
C SER A 266 -13.14 -7.25 -8.00
N LYS A 267 -13.59 -5.99 -8.12
CA LYS A 267 -12.72 -4.87 -8.38
C LYS A 267 -11.73 -4.98 -7.26
N ILE A 268 -10.63 -5.66 -7.57
CA ILE A 268 -9.35 -5.58 -6.90
C ILE A 268 -9.31 -4.15 -6.45
N GLU A 269 -9.49 -3.92 -5.15
CA GLU A 269 -9.48 -2.57 -4.60
C GLU A 269 -8.20 -1.95 -5.12
N SER A 270 -8.35 -1.10 -6.14
CA SER A 270 -7.21 -0.60 -6.86
C SER A 270 -6.48 0.23 -5.83
N LEU A 271 -5.19 -0.05 -5.65
CA LEU A 271 -4.36 0.70 -4.72
C LEU A 271 -4.62 2.19 -4.91
N SER A 272 -5.22 2.80 -3.89
CA SER A 272 -5.67 4.17 -4.00
C SER A 272 -4.49 5.12 -4.07
N LEU A 273 -4.63 6.16 -4.88
CA LEU A 273 -3.68 7.28 -4.91
C LEU A 273 -3.40 7.81 -3.50
N GLN A 274 -4.42 7.78 -2.64
CA GLN A 274 -4.34 8.23 -1.27
C GLN A 274 -3.30 7.44 -0.46
N SER A 275 -3.21 6.12 -0.61
CA SER A 275 -2.26 5.27 0.13
C SER A 275 -0.78 5.56 -0.19
N PHE A 276 -0.50 6.10 -1.39
CA PHE A 276 0.85 6.45 -1.87
C PHE A 276 1.11 7.95 -1.95
N ARG A 277 0.16 8.79 -1.52
CA ARG A 277 0.27 10.25 -1.65
C ARG A 277 1.52 10.80 -0.97
N GLY A 278 1.88 10.29 0.21
CA GLY A 278 3.11 10.69 0.90
C GLY A 278 4.38 10.37 0.09
N LEU A 279 4.43 9.21 -0.57
CA LEU A 279 5.55 8.81 -1.42
C LEU A 279 5.72 9.76 -2.62
N PHE A 280 4.62 10.11 -3.30
CA PHE A 280 4.66 11.05 -4.42
C PHE A 280 5.06 12.45 -3.99
N VAL A 281 4.60 12.92 -2.82
CA VAL A 281 5.01 14.22 -2.27
C VAL A 281 6.50 14.24 -1.97
N ILE A 282 7.05 13.19 -1.34
CA ILE A 282 8.49 13.10 -1.06
C ILE A 282 9.29 13.19 -2.36
N SER A 283 8.93 12.39 -3.37
CA SER A 283 9.61 12.38 -4.68
C SER A 283 9.53 13.73 -5.39
N GLY A 284 8.35 14.36 -5.38
CA GLY A 284 8.15 15.68 -6.00
C GLY A 284 8.95 16.78 -5.31
N VAL A 285 8.94 16.82 -3.98
CA VAL A 285 9.68 17.82 -3.19
C VAL A 285 11.19 17.64 -3.35
N THR A 286 11.72 16.42 -3.26
CA THR A 286 13.16 16.20 -3.42
C THR A 286 13.64 16.53 -4.84
N SER A 287 12.91 16.10 -5.87
CA SER A 287 13.26 16.37 -7.26
C SER A 287 13.22 17.86 -7.59
N THR A 288 12.22 18.59 -7.09
CA THR A 288 12.11 20.04 -7.28
C THR A 288 13.21 20.79 -6.54
N ILE A 289 13.56 20.41 -5.30
CA ILE A 289 14.69 21.00 -4.58
C ILE A 289 16.00 20.76 -5.34
N CYS A 290 16.27 19.53 -5.80
CA CYS A 290 17.46 19.22 -6.58
C CYS A 290 17.54 20.05 -7.87
N PHE A 291 16.41 20.21 -8.56
CA PHE A 291 16.32 21.03 -9.76
C PHE A 291 16.58 22.52 -9.47
N LEU A 292 16.02 23.07 -8.38
CA LEU A 292 16.26 24.44 -7.97
C LEU A 292 17.73 24.68 -7.59
N VAL A 293 18.35 23.76 -6.86
CA VAL A 293 19.78 23.83 -6.50
C VAL A 293 20.65 23.79 -7.76
N PHE A 294 20.30 22.94 -8.73
CA PHE A 294 20.97 22.89 -10.03
C PHE A 294 20.86 24.21 -10.79
N LEU A 295 19.67 24.82 -10.85
CA LEU A 295 19.47 26.14 -11.46
C LEU A 295 20.28 27.23 -10.76
N VAL A 296 20.33 27.26 -9.43
CA VAL A 296 21.14 28.22 -8.67
C VAL A 296 22.63 28.04 -8.96
N HIS A 297 23.10 26.79 -9.10
CA HIS A 297 24.48 26.51 -9.48
C HIS A 297 24.81 27.01 -10.89
N LEU A 298 23.89 26.84 -11.85
CA LEU A 298 24.07 27.36 -13.21
C LEU A 298 24.11 28.90 -13.22
N LEU A 299 23.22 29.56 -12.48
CA LEU A 299 23.21 31.01 -12.39
C LEU A 299 24.47 31.58 -11.72
N LYS A 300 24.94 30.94 -10.64
CA LYS A 300 26.20 31.34 -9.98
C LYS A 300 27.43 31.10 -10.86
N LYS A 301 27.43 30.04 -11.67
CA LYS A 301 28.50 29.77 -12.63
C LYS A 301 28.54 30.85 -13.72
N ASP A 302 27.38 31.23 -14.27
CA ASP A 302 27.25 32.30 -15.27
C ASP A 302 27.65 33.68 -14.69
N GLU A 303 27.41 33.93 -13.40
CA GLU A 303 27.90 35.13 -12.69
C GLU A 303 29.43 35.12 -12.51
N ASN A 304 30.01 33.98 -12.15
CA ASN A 304 31.47 33.83 -12.06
C ASN A 304 32.17 33.97 -13.43
N ASP A 305 31.60 33.38 -14.48
CA ASP A 305 32.14 33.47 -15.84
C ASP A 305 32.04 34.92 -16.39
N GLN A 306 31.03 35.69 -15.99
CA GLN A 306 30.93 37.12 -16.35
C GLN A 306 31.83 38.07 -15.54
N VAL A 307 32.29 37.66 -14.36
CA VAL A 307 33.29 38.43 -13.60
C VAL A 307 34.68 38.28 -14.22
N GLU A 308 34.96 37.16 -14.92
CA GLU A 308 36.22 36.92 -15.62
C GLU A 308 36.28 37.61 -17.00
N ASP A 309 35.13 37.87 -17.65
CA ASP A 309 35.03 38.49 -18.99
C ASP A 309 34.65 39.99 -18.96
N ARG A 310 34.96 40.69 -17.85
CA ARG A 310 34.65 42.12 -17.65
C ARG A 310 35.61 43.05 -18.41
N GLY A 311 35.77 42.79 -19.70
CA GLY A 311 36.57 43.54 -20.65
C GLY A 311 35.82 43.91 -21.93
N ASN A 312 34.49 44.03 -21.94
CA ASN A 312 33.75 44.91 -22.86
C ASN A 312 32.25 44.94 -22.55
N ALA A 313 31.81 45.99 -21.86
CA ALA A 313 30.40 46.24 -21.61
C ALA A 313 29.75 46.88 -22.84
N ASN A 314 28.81 46.16 -23.49
CA ASN A 314 27.57 46.69 -24.08
C ASN A 314 26.81 45.56 -24.81
N LEU A 315 25.82 44.91 -24.17
CA LEU A 315 24.61 44.32 -24.82
C LEU A 315 23.77 43.49 -23.82
N SER A 316 23.06 44.13 -22.91
CA SER A 316 22.25 43.46 -21.86
C SER A 316 20.93 42.86 -22.33
N LEU A 317 20.52 43.01 -23.60
CA LEU A 317 19.28 42.41 -24.14
C LEU A 317 19.51 41.22 -25.08
N ARG A 318 20.62 41.21 -25.84
CA ARG A 318 20.94 40.15 -26.82
C ARG A 318 21.50 38.89 -26.14
N GLY A 319 22.15 39.06 -24.98
CA GLY A 319 22.65 37.96 -24.17
C GLY A 319 21.53 37.09 -23.60
N VAL A 320 20.43 37.70 -23.14
CA VAL A 320 19.29 36.95 -22.56
C VAL A 320 18.60 36.10 -23.64
N TRP A 321 18.40 36.63 -24.85
CA TRP A 321 17.78 35.90 -25.96
C TRP A 321 18.63 34.74 -26.48
N ASN A 322 19.94 34.97 -26.64
CA ASN A 322 20.88 33.90 -27.03
C ASN A 322 20.96 32.81 -25.95
N LYS A 323 20.86 33.16 -24.66
CA LYS A 323 20.87 32.21 -23.54
C LYS A 323 19.57 31.40 -23.42
N THR A 324 18.41 32.00 -23.69
CA THR A 324 17.15 31.25 -23.79
C THR A 324 17.15 30.30 -24.99
N ALA A 325 17.79 30.70 -26.10
CA ALA A 325 17.94 29.84 -27.28
C ALA A 325 18.94 28.68 -27.02
N GLU A 326 19.98 28.91 -26.21
CA GLU A 326 20.96 27.89 -25.83
C GLU A 326 20.39 26.88 -24.81
N LEU A 327 19.60 27.33 -23.84
CA LEU A 327 18.83 26.44 -22.96
C LEU A 327 17.80 25.62 -23.74
N ALA A 328 17.12 26.24 -24.71
CA ALA A 328 16.21 25.54 -25.61
C ALA A 328 16.95 24.51 -26.46
N SER A 329 18.14 24.83 -27.00
CA SER A 329 18.93 23.85 -27.75
C SER A 329 19.52 22.75 -26.88
N TYR A 330 19.87 23.04 -25.62
CA TYR A 330 20.38 22.06 -24.65
C TYR A 330 19.30 21.02 -24.31
N LEU A 331 18.06 21.47 -24.11
CA LEU A 331 16.90 20.60 -23.90
C LEU A 331 16.50 19.83 -25.16
N TYR A 332 16.75 20.37 -26.37
CA TYR A 332 16.31 19.78 -27.63
C TYR A 332 17.34 18.85 -28.29
N HIS A 333 18.65 19.01 -28.06
CA HIS A 333 19.71 18.26 -28.77
C HIS A 333 20.70 17.50 -27.89
N GLY A 334 20.70 17.67 -26.56
CA GLY A 334 21.42 16.77 -25.64
C GLY A 334 22.91 16.52 -25.92
N GLN A 335 23.65 17.46 -26.52
CA GLN A 335 25.08 17.30 -26.82
C GLN A 335 25.95 18.37 -26.17
N ILE A 336 26.99 17.89 -25.47
CA ILE A 336 28.04 18.68 -24.84
C ILE A 336 29.08 19.03 -25.91
N VAL A 337 29.21 20.31 -26.27
CA VAL A 337 30.35 20.81 -27.05
C VAL A 337 31.36 21.44 -26.07
N ILE A 338 32.44 20.72 -25.77
CA ILE A 338 33.61 21.29 -25.06
C ILE A 338 34.50 21.95 -26.11
N ARG A 339 34.64 23.28 -26.05
CA ARG A 339 35.56 24.03 -26.92
C ARG A 339 37.00 23.90 -26.38
N GLY A 340 37.87 23.33 -27.19
CA GLY A 340 39.22 22.87 -26.81
C GLY A 340 40.26 23.97 -26.56
N ARG A 341 41.23 23.61 -25.71
CA ARG A 341 42.52 24.26 -25.49
C ARG A 341 43.43 23.95 -26.69
N THR A 342 44.07 24.96 -27.27
CA THR A 342 45.04 24.84 -28.37
C THR A 342 46.26 23.99 -27.97
N PRO A 343 46.73 23.03 -28.80
CA PRO A 343 48.04 22.42 -28.66
C PRO A 343 49.10 23.21 -29.45
N THR A 344 50.16 23.60 -28.77
CA THR A 344 51.42 24.11 -29.36
C THR A 344 52.11 23.03 -30.19
N SER A 345 52.59 23.45 -31.36
CA SER A 345 53.33 22.68 -32.36
C SER A 345 54.81 22.49 -32.03
N SER A 346 55.35 21.29 -32.30
CA SER A 346 56.72 21.07 -32.81
C SER A 346 56.84 19.66 -33.43
N PRO A 347 57.75 19.42 -34.41
CA PRO A 347 57.49 18.55 -35.56
C PRO A 347 58.06 17.10 -35.50
N SER A 348 57.54 16.30 -36.44
CA SER A 348 57.78 14.90 -36.87
C SER A 348 59.23 14.36 -36.79
N PRO A 349 59.43 13.02 -36.75
CA PRO A 349 59.51 12.27 -38.02
C PRO A 349 58.77 10.92 -38.04
N ASP A 350 57.97 10.77 -39.10
CA ASP A 350 57.91 9.67 -40.10
C ASP A 350 58.27 8.24 -39.67
N LYS A 351 57.35 7.29 -39.97
CA LYS A 351 57.59 5.85 -40.19
C LYS A 351 56.27 5.14 -40.56
N ASP A 352 55.91 5.22 -41.83
CA ASP A 352 55.17 4.16 -42.51
C ASP A 352 56.17 3.03 -42.84
N GLU A 353 56.14 1.91 -42.12
CA GLU A 353 56.76 0.68 -42.61
C GLU A 353 56.33 -0.57 -41.83
N TRP A 354 55.83 -1.56 -42.59
CA TRP A 354 55.71 -2.99 -42.29
C TRP A 354 54.68 -3.44 -41.25
N LEU A 355 53.62 -4.12 -41.73
CA LEU A 355 53.19 -5.44 -41.22
C LEU A 355 52.32 -6.13 -42.28
N SER A 356 52.99 -6.92 -43.12
CA SER A 356 52.40 -7.91 -44.02
C SER A 356 52.43 -9.28 -43.32
N PRO A 357 51.35 -10.09 -43.29
CA PRO A 357 51.44 -11.47 -42.83
C PRO A 357 51.67 -12.42 -44.02
N ARG A 358 52.92 -12.85 -44.21
CA ARG A 358 53.24 -14.21 -44.73
C ARG A 358 53.16 -15.15 -43.53
N GLY A 359 52.64 -16.36 -43.58
CA GLY A 359 52.28 -17.25 -44.66
C GLY A 359 52.36 -18.65 -44.04
N MET A 360 51.29 -19.44 -44.09
CA MET A 360 51.32 -20.83 -43.66
C MET A 360 50.84 -21.70 -44.82
N GLN A 361 51.79 -22.48 -45.33
CA GLN A 361 51.66 -23.39 -46.46
C GLN A 361 50.72 -24.55 -46.12
N VAL A 362 49.86 -24.91 -47.07
CA VAL A 362 49.15 -26.20 -47.12
C VAL A 362 49.55 -26.86 -48.44
N LEU A 363 50.12 -28.07 -48.36
CA LEU A 363 50.47 -28.94 -49.48
C LEU A 363 49.28 -29.85 -49.86
N PRO A 364 49.20 -30.37 -51.10
CA PRO A 364 47.98 -30.93 -51.67
C PRO A 364 47.83 -32.46 -51.58
N ILE A 365 46.59 -32.86 -51.90
CA ILE A 365 45.90 -34.17 -51.94
C ILE A 365 46.61 -35.20 -52.84
N PRO A 366 46.28 -36.51 -52.74
CA PRO A 366 45.63 -37.12 -53.91
C PRO A 366 44.52 -38.15 -53.63
N GLN A 367 43.52 -38.07 -54.53
CA GLN A 367 42.46 -38.99 -54.98
C GLN A 367 41.36 -39.47 -54.03
#